data_AF-A0A7I7UFA4-F1
#
_entry.id   AF-A0A7I7UFA4-F1
#
_cell.length_a   1.000
_cell.length_b   1.000
_cell.length_c   1.000
_cell.angle_alpha   90.00
_cell.angle_beta   90.00
_cell.angle_gamma   90.00
#
_symmetry.space_group_name_H-M   'P 1'
#
loop_
_entity.id
_entity.type
_entity.pdbx_description
1 polymer ?
#
loop_
_entity_poly.entity_id
_entity_poly.type
_entity_poly.pdbx_seq_one_letter_code
_entity_poly.pdbx_strand_id
1 'polypeptide(L)' 'MIRVHDTNTGRSAVIAGADDLPEAIRPWYPDALDEVYEVIDRLADNIRNVEPTHEECAYLGIEWEWADDDES' A
#
# COMPACT_ATOMS: atom_id res chain seq x y z
N MET A 1 7.62 10.93 -1.28
CA MET A 1 7.48 9.50 -1.69
C MET A 1 6.50 8.80 -0.74
N ILE A 2 6.09 7.55 -0.99
CA ILE A 2 5.23 6.78 -0.06
C ILE A 2 6.01 5.55 0.41
N ARG A 3 6.01 5.29 1.73
CA ARG A 3 6.51 4.03 2.30
C ARG A 3 5.32 3.14 2.66
N VAL A 4 5.42 1.87 2.29
CA VAL A 4 4.41 0.84 2.54
C VAL A 4 5.06 -0.34 3.26
N HIS A 5 4.43 -0.82 4.32
CA HIS A 5 4.88 -1.96 5.11
C HIS A 5 3.76 -2.98 5.29
N ASP A 6 4.01 -4.22 4.90
CA ASP A 6 3.13 -5.35 5.21
C ASP A 6 3.56 -5.95 6.56
N THR A 7 2.70 -5.79 7.56
CA THR A 7 2.92 -6.26 8.94
C THR A 7 2.77 -7.78 9.08
N ASN A 8 2.08 -8.45 8.15
CA ASN A 8 1.91 -9.90 8.15
C ASN A 8 3.15 -10.62 7.60
N THR A 9 3.79 -10.05 6.57
CA THR A 9 4.96 -10.66 5.91
C THR A 9 6.28 -9.99 6.26
N GLY A 10 6.26 -8.82 6.90
CA GLY A 10 7.43 -8.01 7.21
C GLY A 10 8.04 -7.31 5.99
N ARG A 11 7.39 -7.37 4.83
CA ARG A 11 7.90 -6.75 3.59
C ARG A 11 7.68 -5.24 3.60
N SER A 12 8.53 -4.51 2.90
CA SER A 12 8.39 -3.07 2.75
C SER A 12 8.85 -2.60 1.37
N ALA A 13 8.23 -1.51 0.91
CA ALA A 13 8.61 -0.82 -0.31
C ALA A 13 8.51 0.69 -0.12
N VAL A 14 9.33 1.41 -0.87
CA VAL A 14 9.18 2.86 -1.05
C VAL A 14 8.86 3.08 -2.51
N ILE A 15 7.74 3.75 -2.77
CA ILE A 15 7.20 4.00 -4.10
C ILE A 15 7.11 5.51 -4.35
N ALA A 16 7.16 5.92 -5.62
CA ALA A 16 7.16 7.34 -5.97
C ALA A 16 5.79 7.97 -5.74
N GLY A 17 4.71 7.26 -6.08
CA GLY A 17 3.33 7.69 -5.84
C GLY A 17 2.35 6.53 -5.66
N ALA A 18 1.10 6.86 -5.38
CA ALA A 18 0.05 5.87 -5.09
C ALA A 18 -0.27 4.97 -6.30
N ASP A 19 -0.14 5.48 -7.52
CA ASP A 19 -0.38 4.70 -8.75
C ASP A 19 0.63 3.54 -8.92
N ASP A 20 1.80 3.61 -8.28
CA ASP A 20 2.83 2.55 -8.30
C ASP A 20 2.57 1.44 -7.27
N LEU A 21 1.63 1.66 -6.34
CA LEU A 21 1.40 0.77 -5.19
C LEU A 21 1.03 -0.65 -5.64
N PRO A 22 0.07 -0.87 -6.55
CA PRO A 22 -0.30 -2.23 -6.95
C PRO A 22 0.87 -2.99 -7.58
N GLU A 23 1.65 -2.35 -8.44
CA GLU A 23 2.81 -3.00 -9.07
C GLU A 23 3.88 -3.37 -8.04
N ALA A 24 4.09 -2.52 -7.03
CA ALA A 24 5.08 -2.74 -5.99
C ALA A 24 4.72 -3.88 -5.02
N ILE A 25 3.44 -4.01 -4.64
CA ILE A 25 3.02 -4.93 -3.56
C ILE A 25 2.32 -6.20 -4.05
N ARG A 26 1.75 -6.24 -5.27
CA ARG A 26 1.16 -7.48 -5.83
C ARG A 26 2.11 -8.68 -5.80
N PRO A 27 3.43 -8.55 -6.09
CA PRO A 27 4.37 -9.65 -5.95
C PRO A 27 4.47 -10.22 -4.52
N TRP A 28 3.96 -9.50 -3.51
CA TRP A 28 3.95 -10.00 -2.15
C TRP A 28 2.90 -11.08 -1.92
N TYR A 29 1.85 -11.10 -2.75
CA TYR A 29 0.70 -11.98 -2.63
C TYR A 29 0.52 -12.84 -3.89
N PRO A 30 1.49 -13.70 -4.26
CA PRO A 30 1.44 -14.45 -5.52
C PRO A 30 0.26 -15.42 -5.62
N ASP A 31 -0.26 -15.88 -4.47
CA ASP A 31 -1.37 -16.82 -4.36
C ASP A 31 -2.65 -16.16 -3.80
N ALA A 32 -2.74 -14.82 -3.84
CA ALA A 32 -3.92 -14.11 -3.39
C ALA A 32 -5.14 -14.35 -4.30
N LEU A 33 -6.33 -14.28 -3.69
CA LEU A 33 -7.60 -14.24 -4.40
C LEU A 33 -7.78 -12.89 -5.10
N ASP A 34 -8.59 -12.86 -6.16
CA ASP A 34 -8.90 -11.64 -6.92
C ASP A 34 -9.39 -10.48 -6.02
N GLU A 35 -10.16 -10.80 -4.97
CA GLU A 35 -10.64 -9.84 -3.98
C GLU A 35 -9.49 -9.08 -3.28
N VAL A 36 -8.36 -9.72 -3.03
CA VAL A 36 -7.19 -9.06 -2.41
C VAL A 36 -6.60 -8.04 -3.38
N TYR A 37 -6.54 -8.37 -4.66
CA TYR A 37 -6.06 -7.43 -5.68
C TYR A 37 -7.01 -6.24 -5.85
N GLU A 38 -8.32 -6.43 -5.73
CA GLU A 38 -9.30 -5.33 -5.69
C GLU A 38 -9.08 -4.41 -4.48
N VAL A 39 -8.76 -4.97 -3.31
CA VAL A 39 -8.47 -4.17 -2.11
C VAL A 39 -7.14 -3.39 -2.27
N ILE A 40 -6.13 -3.99 -2.90
CA ILE A 40 -4.87 -3.30 -3.22
C ILE A 40 -5.12 -2.09 -4.15
N ASP A 41 -5.93 -2.27 -5.18
CA ASP A 41 -6.25 -1.20 -6.14
C ASP A 41 -7.07 -0.08 -5.47
N ARG A 42 -8.01 -0.43 -4.58
CA ARG A 42 -8.74 0.55 -3.77
C ARG A 42 -7.84 1.31 -2.80
N LEU A 43 -6.90 0.62 -2.15
CA LEU A 43 -5.94 1.26 -1.25
C LEU A 43 -5.12 2.32 -2.00
N ALA A 44 -4.66 2.02 -3.22
CA ALA A 44 -3.96 2.97 -4.08
C ALA A 44 -4.83 4.21 -4.38
N ASP A 45 -6.10 4.02 -4.76
CA ASP A 45 -7.02 5.13 -5.02
C ASP A 45 -7.32 5.97 -3.76
N ASN A 46 -7.43 5.34 -2.60
CA ASN A 46 -7.70 6.07 -1.37
C ASN A 46 -6.48 6.84 -0.85
N ILE A 47 -5.27 6.29 -0.96
CA ILE A 47 -4.03 7.02 -0.67
C ILE A 47 -3.89 8.23 -1.60
N ARG A 48 -4.24 8.08 -2.89
CA ARG A 48 -4.28 9.16 -3.87
C ARG A 48 -5.27 10.27 -3.48
N ASN A 49 -6.43 9.91 -2.94
CA ASN A 49 -7.48 10.86 -2.55
C ASN A 49 -7.40 11.32 -1.07
N VAL A 50 -6.33 10.94 -0.34
CA VAL A 50 -6.05 11.34 1.05
C VAL A 50 -7.13 10.90 2.06
N GLU A 51 -7.91 9.86 1.74
CA GLU A 51 -8.93 9.27 2.65
C GLU A 51 -8.89 7.73 2.66
N PRO A 52 -7.74 7.06 2.92
CA PRO A 52 -7.79 5.63 3.21
C PRO A 52 -8.51 5.40 4.52
N THR A 53 -9.56 4.58 4.46
CA THR A 53 -10.25 4.18 5.67
C THR A 53 -9.32 3.26 6.47
N HIS A 54 -9.28 3.45 7.80
CA HIS A 54 -8.48 2.63 8.70
C HIS A 54 -8.79 1.12 8.57
N GLU A 55 -9.99 0.79 8.06
CA GLU A 55 -10.48 -0.56 7.82
C GLU A 55 -9.75 -1.28 6.66
N GLU A 56 -9.39 -0.58 5.58
CA GLU A 56 -8.71 -1.20 4.43
C GLU A 56 -7.24 -1.51 4.72
N CYS A 57 -6.57 -0.62 5.44
CA CYS A 57 -5.21 -0.82 5.93
C CYS A 57 -5.17 -2.03 6.88
N ALA A 58 -6.15 -2.13 7.79
CA ALA A 58 -6.26 -3.25 8.72
C ALA A 58 -6.60 -4.58 8.03
N TYR A 59 -7.42 -4.57 6.96
CA TYR A 59 -7.77 -5.77 6.21
C TYR A 59 -6.55 -6.42 5.53
N LEU A 60 -5.69 -5.62 4.91
CA LEU A 60 -4.46 -6.12 4.27
C LEU A 60 -3.30 -6.33 5.27
N GLY A 61 -3.39 -5.76 6.47
CA GLY A 61 -2.26 -5.65 7.39
C GLY A 61 -1.16 -4.74 6.84
N ILE A 62 -1.54 -3.69 6.11
CA ILE A 62 -0.62 -2.73 5.52
C ILE A 62 -0.63 -1.44 6.32
N GLU A 63 0.56 -1.02 6.74
CA GLU A 63 0.84 0.32 7.24
C GLU A 63 1.47 1.16 6.12
N TRP A 64 1.11 2.43 6.04
CA TRP A 64 1.70 3.35 5.05
C TRP A 64 1.92 4.73 5.65
N GLU A 65 2.94 5.42 5.17
CA GLU A 65 3.24 6.81 5.52
C GLU A 65 3.74 7.58 4.30
N TRP A 66 3.50 8.89 4.30
CA TRP A 66 4.26 9.77 3.42
C TRP A 66 5.72 9.72 3.87
N ALA A 67 6.58 9.18 3.02
CA ALA A 67 7.99 9.35 3.21
C ALA A 67 8.28 10.81 2.85
N ASP A 68 8.43 11.65 3.88
CA ASP A 68 8.98 12.98 3.71
C ASP A 68 10.28 12.85 2.90
N ASP A 69 10.34 13.59 1.80
CA ASP A 69 11.65 13.96 1.26
C ASP A 69 12.28 14.78 2.37
N ASP A 70 13.35 14.23 2.96
CA ASP A 70 14.21 14.89 3.94
C ASP A 70 14.25 16.40 3.66
N GLU A 71 13.65 17.21 4.52
CA GLU A 71 13.83 18.67 4.50
C GLU A 71 15.32 18.94 4.83
N SER A 72 16.14 18.94 3.77
CA SER A 72 17.53 19.37 3.76
C SER A 72 17.69 20.64 2.93
#